data_AF-A0A1S8NH17-F1
#
_entry.id   AF-A0A1S8NH17-F1
#
_cell.length_a   1.000
_cell.length_b   1.000
_cell.length_c   1.000
_cell.angle_alpha   90.00
_cell.angle_beta   90.00
_cell.angle_gamma   90.00
#
_symmetry.space_group_name_H-M   'P 1'
#
loop_
_entity.id
_entity.type
_entity.pdbx_description
1 polymer ?
#
loop_
_entity_poly.entity_id
_entity_poly.type
_entity_poly.pdbx_seq_one_letter_code
_entity_poly.pdbx_strand_id
1 'polypeptide(L)'
;MKEKETLATLETKLSDIEIRVNEAITFGLESIKSNPSLEKDIIKMFMNTSAQINTYFFNETEKTSTEHVGKSVMKYAMFKKL
;
A
#
# COMPACT_ATOMS: atom_id res chain seq x y z
N MET A 1 2.60 22.28 17.44
CA MET A 1 3.96 21.94 16.96
C MET A 1 4.10 20.44 16.75
N LYS A 2 3.89 19.60 17.78
CA LYS A 2 3.93 18.13 17.71
C LYS A 2 3.01 17.46 16.67
N GLU A 3 1.79 17.96 16.48
CA GLU A 3 0.85 17.40 15.48
C GLU A 3 1.35 17.60 14.04
N LYS A 4 1.90 18.79 13.75
CA LYS A 4 2.49 19.10 12.44
C LYS A 4 3.71 18.21 12.15
N GLU A 5 4.54 17.98 13.17
CA GLU A 5 5.69 17.07 13.07
C GLU A 5 5.24 15.61 12.84
N THR A 6 4.15 15.18 13.48
CA THR A 6 3.58 13.83 13.30
C THR A 6 3.08 13.62 11.87
N LEU A 7 2.33 14.59 11.33
CA LEU A 7 1.82 14.52 9.95
C LEU A 7 2.95 14.56 8.93
N ALA A 8 3.94 15.44 9.09
CA ALA A 8 5.09 15.50 8.20
C ALA A 8 5.93 14.20 8.22
N THR A 9 6.07 13.59 9.40
CA THR A 9 6.74 12.29 9.53
C THR A 9 5.97 11.19 8.81
N LEU A 10 4.64 11.18 8.93
CA LEU A 10 3.80 10.19 8.25
C LEU A 10 3.85 10.37 6.73
N GLU A 11 3.77 11.61 6.25
CA GLU A 11 3.88 11.95 4.83
C GLU A 11 5.22 11.47 4.25
N THR A 12 6.33 11.75 4.92
CA THR A 12 7.66 11.28 4.50
C THR A 12 7.72 9.76 4.40
N LYS A 13 7.20 9.04 5.41
CA LYS A 13 7.16 7.57 5.41
C LYS A 13 6.32 7.01 4.26
N LEU A 14 5.20 7.65 3.93
CA LEU A 14 4.35 7.24 2.82
C LEU A 14 5.03 7.48 1.48
N SER A 15 5.71 8.62 1.29
CA SER A 15 6.48 8.91 0.08
C SER A 15 7.63 7.91 -0.12
N ASP A 16 8.35 7.55 0.94
CA ASP A 16 9.42 6.54 0.86
C ASP A 16 8.88 5.17 0.44
N ILE A 17 7.68 4.80 0.91
CA ILE A 17 7.01 3.55 0.51
C ILE A 17 6.61 3.63 -0.96
N GLU A 18 6.04 4.75 -1.42
CA GLU A 18 5.67 4.95 -2.82
C GLU A 18 6.86 4.76 -3.76
N ILE A 19 8.01 5.35 -3.43
CA ILE A 19 9.25 5.21 -4.22
C ILE A 19 9.64 3.73 -4.35
N ARG A 20 9.68 3.00 -3.22
CA ARG A 20 10.06 1.57 -3.22
C ARG A 20 9.07 0.69 -3.98
N VAL A 21 7.78 0.99 -3.90
CA VAL A 21 6.74 0.29 -4.66
C VAL A 21 6.92 0.55 -6.16
N ASN A 22 7.18 1.79 -6.56
CA ASN A 22 7.43 2.16 -7.96
C ASN A 22 8.67 1.45 -8.53
N GLU A 23 9.75 1.36 -7.76
CA GLU A 23 10.96 0.61 -8.13
C GLU A 23 10.66 -0.88 -8.34
N ALA A 24 9.93 -1.50 -7.39
CA ALA A 24 9.57 -2.92 -7.49
C ALA A 24 8.63 -3.22 -8.68
N ILE A 25 7.67 -2.34 -8.96
CA ILE A 25 6.79 -2.45 -10.13
C ILE A 25 7.62 -2.37 -11.41
N THR A 26 8.47 -1.36 -11.53
CA THR A 26 9.31 -1.16 -12.72
C THR A 26 10.19 -2.38 -12.98
N PHE A 27 10.90 -2.86 -11.95
CA PHE A 27 11.72 -4.06 -12.04
C PHE A 27 10.91 -5.31 -12.44
N GLY A 28 9.73 -5.49 -11.86
CA GLY A 28 8.85 -6.62 -12.21
C GLY A 28 8.40 -6.58 -13.67
N LEU A 29 8.00 -5.41 -14.17
CA LEU A 29 7.57 -5.25 -15.56
C LEU A 29 8.73 -5.44 -16.55
N GLU A 30 9.93 -4.95 -16.23
CA GLU A 30 11.13 -5.19 -17.04
C GLU A 30 11.53 -6.68 -17.05
N SER A 31 11.36 -7.37 -15.93
CA SER A 31 11.59 -8.80 -15.81
C SER A 31 10.60 -9.60 -16.68
N ILE A 32 9.32 -9.22 -16.70
CA ILE A 32 8.30 -9.83 -17.59
C ILE A 32 8.64 -9.56 -19.06
N LYS A 33 9.01 -8.33 -19.40
CA LYS A 33 9.41 -7.96 -20.76
C LYS A 33 10.60 -8.78 -21.25
N SER A 34 11.56 -9.06 -20.37
CA SER A 34 12.76 -9.84 -20.69
C SER A 34 12.51 -11.34 -20.69
N ASN A 35 11.60 -11.82 -19.84
CA ASN A 35 11.21 -13.23 -19.72
C ASN A 35 9.71 -13.37 -19.40
N PRO A 36 8.84 -13.49 -20.42
CA PRO A 36 7.39 -13.55 -20.23
C PRO A 36 6.89 -14.72 -19.37
N SER A 37 7.68 -15.80 -19.23
CA SER A 37 7.30 -16.94 -18.38
C SER A 37 7.15 -16.57 -16.89
N LEU A 38 7.74 -15.46 -16.46
CA LEU A 38 7.70 -14.97 -15.07
C LEU A 38 6.39 -14.23 -14.74
N GLU A 39 5.55 -13.89 -15.73
CA GLU A 39 4.38 -13.03 -15.55
C GLU A 39 3.46 -13.49 -14.42
N LYS A 40 3.08 -14.77 -14.44
CA LYS A 40 2.16 -15.33 -13.44
C LYS A 40 2.72 -15.24 -12.02
N ASP A 41 4.01 -15.51 -11.85
CA ASP A 41 4.65 -15.49 -10.54
C ASP A 41 4.82 -14.06 -10.02
N ILE A 42 5.18 -13.12 -10.90
CA ILE A 42 5.29 -11.70 -10.57
C ILE A 42 3.93 -11.10 -10.20
N ILE A 43 2.87 -11.39 -10.98
CA ILE A 43 1.50 -10.97 -10.64
C ILE A 43 1.10 -11.55 -9.28
N LYS A 44 1.37 -12.83 -9.03
CA LYS A 44 1.07 -13.47 -7.74
C LYS A 44 1.81 -12.78 -6.59
N MET A 45 3.08 -12.41 -6.77
CA MET A 45 3.85 -11.66 -5.77
C MET A 45 3.22 -10.29 -5.48
N PHE A 46 2.85 -9.52 -6.51
CA PHE A 46 2.19 -8.22 -6.31
C PHE A 46 0.85 -8.35 -5.58
N MET A 47 0.03 -9.32 -5.97
CA MET A 47 -1.28 -9.55 -5.33
C MET A 47 -1.14 -9.99 -3.88
N ASN A 48 -0.20 -10.90 -3.59
CA ASN A 48 0.06 -11.36 -2.22
C ASN A 48 0.53 -10.23 -1.31
N THR A 49 1.49 -9.43 -1.76
CA THR A 49 1.99 -8.29 -0.98
C THR A 49 0.89 -7.25 -0.74
N SER A 50 0.10 -6.94 -1.77
CA SER A 50 -1.04 -6.00 -1.63
C SER A 50 -2.07 -6.49 -0.62
N ALA A 51 -2.39 -7.79 -0.64
CA ALA A 51 -3.31 -8.40 0.32
C ALA A 51 -2.76 -8.36 1.75
N GLN A 52 -1.46 -8.60 1.94
CA GLN A 52 -0.80 -8.53 3.25
C GLN A 52 -0.82 -7.11 3.82
N ILE A 53 -0.55 -6.09 3.00
CA ILE A 53 -0.63 -4.68 3.43
C ILE A 53 -2.06 -4.32 3.87
N ASN A 54 -3.06 -4.69 3.06
CA ASN A 54 -4.46 -4.44 3.41
C ASN A 54 -4.85 -5.16 4.71
N THR A 55 -4.46 -6.43 4.85
CA THR A 55 -4.73 -7.23 6.05
C THR A 55 -4.10 -6.59 7.29
N TYR A 56 -2.84 -6.18 7.19
CA TYR A 56 -2.16 -5.49 8.28
C TYR A 56 -2.88 -4.20 8.66
N PHE A 57 -3.24 -3.36 7.68
CA PHE A 57 -3.94 -2.11 7.92
C PHE A 57 -5.25 -2.33 8.69
N PHE A 58 -6.12 -3.24 8.23
CA PHE A 58 -7.38 -3.51 8.92
C PHE A 58 -7.17 -4.11 10.32
N ASN A 59 -6.25 -5.05 10.47
CA ASN A 59 -5.92 -5.62 11.78
C ASN A 59 -5.44 -4.54 12.76
N GLU A 60 -4.63 -3.57 12.33
CA GLU A 60 -4.18 -2.48 13.20
C GLU A 60 -5.32 -1.51 13.52
N THR A 61 -6.26 -1.26 12.60
CA THR A 61 -7.46 -0.45 12.92
C THR A 61 -8.32 -1.11 13.99
N GLU A 62 -8.47 -2.44 13.97
CA GLU A 62 -9.19 -3.19 15.01
C GLU A 62 -8.44 -3.16 16.35
N LYS A 63 -7.13 -3.44 16.34
CA LYS A 63 -6.30 -3.43 17.56
C LYS A 63 -6.27 -2.09 18.28
N THR A 64 -6.37 -0.99 17.53
CA THR A 64 -6.31 0.37 18.08
C THR A 64 -7.70 0.97 18.33
N SER A 65 -8.78 0.21 18.13
CA SER A 65 -10.16 0.68 18.23
C SER A 65 -10.46 1.89 17.32
N THR A 66 -9.90 1.86 16.11
CA THR A 66 -10.04 2.87 15.06
C THR A 66 -10.69 2.32 13.78
N GLU A 67 -11.58 1.34 13.89
CA GLU A 67 -12.23 0.63 12.77
C GLU A 67 -12.99 1.57 11.82
N HIS A 68 -13.48 2.70 12.34
CA HIS A 68 -14.10 3.76 11.55
C HIS A 68 -13.14 4.33 10.49
N VAL A 69 -11.83 4.38 10.76
CA VAL A 69 -10.80 4.81 9.80
C VAL A 69 -10.72 3.82 8.64
N GLY A 70 -10.74 2.51 8.92
CA GLY A 70 -10.79 1.47 7.90
C GLY A 70 -11.97 1.64 6.95
N LYS A 71 -13.15 1.93 7.50
CA LYS A 71 -14.37 2.21 6.71
C LYS A 71 -14.22 3.48 5.86
N SER A 72 -13.67 4.56 6.42
CA SER A 72 -13.43 5.81 5.68
C SER A 72 -12.44 5.62 4.54
N VAL A 73 -11.37 4.84 4.74
CA VAL A 73 -10.40 4.52 3.68
C VAL A 73 -11.09 3.74 2.55
N MET A 74 -11.88 2.72 2.85
CA MET A 74 -12.61 1.96 1.82
C MET A 74 -13.63 2.83 1.08
N LYS A 75 -14.38 3.66 1.81
CA LYS A 75 -15.34 4.61 1.22
C LYS A 75 -14.64 5.60 0.30
N TYR A 76 -13.48 6.11 0.70
CA TYR A 76 -12.67 7.00 -0.13
C TYR A 76 -12.12 6.28 -1.36
N ALA A 77 -11.64 5.04 -1.23
CA ALA A 77 -11.14 4.24 -2.34
C ALA A 77 -12.23 3.98 -3.40
N MET A 78 -13.44 3.60 -2.97
CA MET A 78 -14.55 3.26 -3.86
C MET A 78 -15.28 4.49 -4.43
N PHE A 79 -15.53 5.50 -3.60
CA PHE A 79 -16.44 6.61 -3.94
C PHE A 79 -15.74 7.97 -4.03
N LYS A 80 -14.44 8.05 -3.74
CA LYS A 80 -13.69 9.30 -3.62
C LYS A 80 -14.32 10.28 -2.62
N LYS A 81 -14.95 9.74 -1.56
CA LYS A 81 -15.62 10.49 -0.49
C LYS A 81 -15.02 10.10 0.86
N LEU A 82 -14.59 11.11 1.63
CA LEU A 82 -14.29 10.96 3.06
C LEU A 82 -15.60 10.81 3.86
#